data_AF-A0A443RZ62-F1
#
_entry.id   AF-A0A443RZ62-F1
#
_cell.length_a   1.000
_cell.length_b   1.000
_cell.length_c   1.000
_cell.angle_alpha   90.00
_cell.angle_beta   90.00
_cell.angle_gamma   90.00
#
_symmetry.space_group_name_H-M   'P 1'
#
loop_
_entity.id
_entity.type
_entity.pdbx_description
1 polymer ?
#
loop_
_entity_poly.entity_id
_entity_poly.type
_entity_poly.pdbx_seq_one_letter_code
_entity_poly.pdbx_strand_id
1 'polypeptide(L)'
;MEKEEDQKSISDSDTSLEDDDNDDELLETQIFELKSKICDNPYDYNAYLQLIDLVRKSGDLIRLREARENMAAKFPLTPELWLQWIRDESGLATDEDQRNFVINLFDKATNDYVSPDIWLEYVQYSICLLGTTDGLKRIRSIFEEAVSAVGLDVQGGTLIWEAFREFEKSVVEITEEKQLSDQYARIFTLFKRQFSVPLIHMENKFDELKEWVSEMKDIVIN
;
A
#
# COMPACT_ATOMS: atom_id res chain seq x y z
N MET A 1 -36.20 12.76 -75.87
CA MET A 1 -36.50 11.43 -75.29
C MET A 1 -35.33 11.06 -74.38
N GLU A 2 -35.21 11.60 -73.15
CA GLU A 2 -36.27 12.04 -72.20
C GLU A 2 -37.07 10.79 -71.75
N LYS A 3 -37.20 10.43 -70.47
CA LYS A 3 -37.35 11.22 -69.22
C LYS A 3 -36.45 10.66 -68.06
N GLU A 4 -36.04 11.46 -67.05
CA GLU A 4 -36.59 11.61 -65.65
C GLU A 4 -36.65 10.27 -64.84
N GLU A 5 -36.48 10.17 -63.52
CA GLU A 5 -36.26 11.06 -62.35
C GLU A 5 -35.86 10.14 -61.13
N ASP A 6 -35.33 10.50 -59.95
CA ASP A 6 -34.80 11.73 -59.33
C ASP A 6 -33.94 11.36 -58.07
N GLN A 7 -33.49 12.37 -57.31
CA GLN A 7 -33.35 12.43 -55.84
C GLN A 7 -32.16 11.78 -55.10
N LYS A 8 -31.25 12.68 -54.70
CA LYS A 8 -30.51 12.79 -53.41
C LYS A 8 -30.59 11.62 -52.41
N SER A 9 -29.40 11.20 -51.96
CA SER A 9 -29.14 10.94 -50.53
C SER A 9 -27.89 11.74 -50.12
N ILE A 10 -28.07 12.76 -49.29
CA ILE A 10 -26.96 13.45 -48.60
C ILE A 10 -26.84 12.77 -47.24
N SER A 11 -25.70 12.14 -46.99
CA SER A 11 -25.38 11.51 -45.71
C SER A 11 -24.32 12.34 -45.01
N ASP A 12 -24.72 13.49 -44.47
CA ASP A 12 -23.89 14.26 -43.54
C ASP A 12 -23.68 13.42 -42.27
N SER A 13 -22.57 12.67 -42.25
CA SER A 13 -22.12 11.94 -41.07
C SER A 13 -21.45 12.93 -40.12
N ASP A 14 -22.25 13.82 -39.55
CA ASP A 14 -21.82 14.85 -38.62
C ASP A 14 -21.24 14.17 -37.37
N THR A 15 -19.91 14.10 -37.30
CA THR A 15 -19.18 13.25 -36.36
C THR A 15 -18.68 14.13 -35.22
N SER A 16 -19.61 14.57 -34.38
CA SER A 16 -19.36 15.48 -33.27
C SER A 16 -18.35 14.86 -32.28
N LEU A 17 -17.11 15.36 -32.33
CA LEU A 17 -15.98 14.98 -31.48
C LEU A 17 -15.29 16.24 -30.93
N GLU A 18 -16.09 17.22 -30.52
CA GLU A 18 -15.66 18.52 -29.99
C GLU A 18 -16.37 18.80 -28.65
N ASP A 19 -16.01 18.04 -27.61
CA ASP A 19 -16.48 18.26 -26.21
C ASP A 19 -15.40 17.94 -25.14
N ASP A 20 -14.24 17.35 -25.51
CA ASP A 20 -13.20 16.89 -24.56
C ASP A 20 -12.26 18.03 -24.12
N ASP A 21 -11.83 18.89 -25.07
CA ASP A 21 -10.83 19.95 -24.83
C ASP A 21 -11.24 21.00 -23.78
N ASN A 22 -12.55 21.23 -23.57
CA ASN A 22 -13.04 22.22 -22.60
C ASN A 22 -12.81 21.79 -21.15
N ASP A 23 -12.95 20.49 -20.84
CA ASP A 23 -12.85 20.01 -19.46
C ASP A 23 -11.40 20.05 -18.94
N ASP A 24 -10.41 19.81 -19.80
CA ASP A 24 -8.99 19.92 -19.44
C ASP A 24 -8.54 21.38 -19.21
N GLU A 25 -8.99 22.37 -20.01
CA GLU A 25 -8.69 23.79 -19.75
C GLU A 25 -9.37 24.28 -18.44
N LEU A 26 -10.57 23.76 -18.14
CA LEU A 26 -11.26 23.99 -16.85
C LEU A 26 -10.55 23.31 -15.67
N LEU A 27 -9.86 22.18 -15.87
CA LEU A 27 -9.05 21.52 -14.84
C LEU A 27 -7.73 22.29 -14.58
N GLU A 28 -7.00 22.69 -15.63
CA GLU A 28 -5.75 23.46 -15.47
C GLU A 28 -5.99 24.80 -14.76
N THR A 29 -7.06 25.52 -15.10
CA THR A 29 -7.41 26.79 -14.45
C THR A 29 -7.77 26.61 -12.97
N GLN A 30 -8.53 25.58 -12.59
CA GLN A 30 -8.82 25.25 -11.19
C GLN A 30 -7.54 24.85 -10.42
N ILE A 31 -6.64 24.09 -11.04
CA ILE A 31 -5.34 23.73 -10.47
C ILE A 31 -4.48 24.98 -10.20
N PHE A 32 -4.48 25.95 -11.13
CA PHE A 32 -3.78 27.22 -10.95
C PHE A 32 -4.38 28.06 -9.80
N GLU A 33 -5.71 28.18 -9.73
CA GLU A 33 -6.39 28.86 -8.62
C GLU A 33 -6.05 28.25 -7.25
N LEU A 34 -6.07 26.92 -7.13
CA LEU A 34 -5.74 26.23 -5.88
C LEU A 34 -4.27 26.42 -5.50
N LYS A 35 -3.34 26.39 -6.48
CA LYS A 35 -1.93 26.75 -6.23
C LYS A 35 -1.78 28.19 -5.74
N SER A 36 -2.53 29.16 -6.26
CA SER A 36 -2.54 30.53 -5.71
C SER A 36 -3.08 30.55 -4.27
N LYS A 37 -4.24 29.93 -4.01
CA LYS A 37 -4.86 29.87 -2.68
C LYS A 37 -3.94 29.24 -1.63
N ILE A 38 -3.12 28.27 -2.01
CA ILE A 38 -2.09 27.64 -1.16
C ILE A 38 -0.88 28.57 -0.94
N CYS A 39 -0.47 29.36 -1.92
CA CYS A 39 0.55 30.40 -1.74
C CYS A 39 0.06 31.53 -0.79
N ASP A 40 -1.21 31.92 -0.93
CA ASP A 40 -1.85 32.96 -0.12
C ASP A 40 -2.17 32.48 1.31
N ASN A 41 -2.54 31.21 1.47
CA ASN A 41 -2.77 30.54 2.76
C ASN A 41 -2.11 29.15 2.81
N PRO A 42 -0.82 29.05 3.19
CA PRO A 42 -0.06 27.79 3.27
C PRO A 42 -0.54 26.77 4.31
N TYR A 43 -1.63 27.07 5.03
CA TYR A 43 -2.20 26.21 6.06
C TYR A 43 -3.63 25.72 5.73
N ASP A 44 -4.14 25.93 4.50
CA ASP A 44 -5.43 25.38 4.08
C ASP A 44 -5.32 23.90 3.66
N TYR A 45 -5.55 23.01 4.62
CA TYR A 45 -5.59 21.56 4.42
C TYR A 45 -6.58 21.12 3.32
N ASN A 46 -7.73 21.80 3.17
CA ASN A 46 -8.73 21.43 2.17
C ASN A 46 -8.30 21.82 0.76
N ALA A 47 -7.59 22.95 0.60
CA ALA A 47 -7.03 23.35 -0.68
C ALA A 47 -5.98 22.34 -1.19
N TYR A 48 -5.15 21.79 -0.30
CA TYR A 48 -4.20 20.73 -0.64
C TYR A 48 -4.90 19.44 -1.10
N LEU A 49 -5.94 18.98 -0.39
CA LEU A 49 -6.72 17.80 -0.81
C LEU A 49 -7.36 18.00 -2.18
N GLN A 50 -8.03 19.13 -2.41
CA GLN A 50 -8.65 19.44 -3.70
C GLN A 50 -7.62 19.52 -4.83
N LEU A 51 -6.43 20.08 -4.57
CA LEU A 51 -5.34 20.11 -5.55
C LEU A 51 -4.87 18.69 -5.92
N ILE A 52 -4.67 17.82 -4.94
CA ILE A 52 -4.25 16.43 -5.17
C ILE A 52 -5.31 15.65 -5.95
N ASP A 53 -6.60 15.82 -5.64
CA ASP A 53 -7.68 15.15 -6.36
C ASP A 53 -7.86 15.65 -7.81
N LEU A 54 -7.71 16.96 -8.07
CA LEU A 54 -7.75 17.49 -9.45
C LEU A 54 -6.53 17.06 -10.26
N VAL A 55 -5.33 17.15 -9.70
CA VAL A 55 -4.09 16.72 -10.39
C VAL A 55 -4.08 15.21 -10.63
N ARG A 56 -4.70 14.40 -9.77
CA ARG A 56 -4.87 12.96 -10.02
C ARG A 56 -5.86 12.67 -11.16
N LYS A 57 -6.87 13.53 -11.38
CA LYS A 57 -7.76 13.43 -12.56
C LYS A 57 -7.03 13.77 -13.86
N SER A 58 -6.19 14.80 -13.85
CA SER A 58 -5.43 15.24 -15.05
C SER A 58 -4.24 14.33 -15.40
N GLY A 59 -4.06 13.19 -14.73
CA GLY A 59 -3.04 12.17 -15.04
C GLY A 59 -1.57 12.57 -14.87
N ASP A 60 -1.26 13.82 -14.50
CA ASP A 60 0.13 14.30 -14.39
C ASP A 60 0.79 13.81 -13.10
N LEU A 61 1.48 12.67 -13.22
CA LEU A 61 2.18 11.99 -12.14
C LEU A 61 3.30 12.85 -11.51
N ILE A 62 3.88 13.79 -12.26
CA ILE A 62 4.96 14.66 -11.75
C ILE A 62 4.35 15.75 -10.87
N ARG A 63 3.33 16.46 -11.37
CA ARG A 63 2.56 17.43 -10.57
C ARG A 63 1.92 16.76 -9.34
N LEU A 64 1.49 15.50 -9.46
CA LEU A 64 0.88 14.75 -8.35
C LEU A 64 1.87 14.47 -7.22
N ARG A 65 3.11 14.06 -7.56
CA ARG A 65 4.22 13.92 -6.61
C ARG A 65 4.55 15.25 -5.94
N GLU A 66 4.72 16.32 -6.73
CA GLU A 66 4.97 17.66 -6.21
C GLU A 66 3.87 18.12 -5.23
N ALA A 67 2.60 17.94 -5.57
CA ALA A 67 1.47 18.32 -4.71
C ALA A 67 1.47 17.56 -3.38
N ARG A 68 1.78 16.26 -3.41
CA ARG A 68 1.86 15.40 -2.22
C ARG A 68 3.06 15.69 -1.34
N GLU A 69 4.25 15.90 -1.93
CA GLU A 69 5.44 16.32 -1.20
C GLU A 69 5.27 17.71 -0.55
N ASN A 70 4.64 18.66 -1.25
CA ASN A 70 4.33 19.98 -0.69
C ASN A 70 3.33 19.91 0.47
N MET A 71 2.39 18.97 0.46
CA MET A 71 1.46 18.74 1.58
C MET A 71 2.16 18.07 2.76
N ALA A 72 2.93 16.99 2.52
CA ALA A 72 3.71 16.27 3.54
C ALA A 72 4.74 17.17 4.23
N ALA A 73 5.33 18.13 3.52
CA ALA A 73 6.25 19.12 4.07
C ALA A 73 5.57 20.18 4.98
N LYS A 74 4.24 20.14 5.16
CA LYS A 74 3.45 21.05 6.01
C LYS A 74 2.61 20.31 7.06
N PHE A 75 2.12 19.13 6.74
CA PHE A 75 1.22 18.34 7.57
C PHE A 75 1.65 16.86 7.58
N PRO A 76 1.64 16.18 8.75
CA PRO A 76 1.63 14.73 8.78
C PRO A 76 0.41 14.23 7.98
N LEU A 77 0.63 13.38 6.97
CA LEU A 77 -0.48 12.88 6.14
C LEU A 77 -1.19 11.73 6.87
N THR A 78 -2.52 11.68 6.81
CA THR A 78 -3.26 10.59 7.45
C THR A 78 -2.91 9.23 6.81
N PRO A 79 -3.06 8.10 7.53
CA PRO A 79 -2.72 6.78 6.99
C PRO A 79 -3.36 6.47 5.64
N GLU A 80 -4.59 6.94 5.40
CA GLU A 80 -5.31 6.76 4.14
C GLU A 80 -4.64 7.51 2.97
N LEU A 81 -4.14 8.72 3.21
CA LEU A 81 -3.42 9.53 2.22
C LEU A 81 -2.04 8.93 1.90
N TRP A 82 -1.31 8.48 2.93
CA TRP A 82 -0.06 7.75 2.75
C TRP A 82 -0.28 6.47 1.94
N LEU A 83 -1.27 5.65 2.31
CA LEU A 83 -1.60 4.41 1.59
C LEU A 83 -2.08 4.66 0.15
N GLN A 84 -2.85 5.73 -0.10
CA GLN A 84 -3.25 6.13 -1.45
C GLN A 84 -2.03 6.49 -2.30
N TRP A 85 -1.11 7.30 -1.77
CA TRP A 85 0.12 7.67 -2.48
C TRP A 85 1.01 6.46 -2.74
N ILE A 86 1.27 5.66 -1.71
CA ILE A 86 2.08 4.44 -1.80
C ILE A 86 1.52 3.45 -2.83
N ARG A 87 0.19 3.28 -2.90
CA ARG A 87 -0.45 2.41 -3.91
C ARG A 87 -0.37 2.98 -5.33
N ASP A 88 -0.57 4.28 -5.51
CA ASP A 88 -0.39 4.93 -6.82
C ASP A 88 1.06 4.75 -7.32
N GLU A 89 2.06 4.91 -6.45
CA GLU A 89 3.48 4.77 -6.78
C GLU A 89 3.91 3.30 -6.97
N SER A 90 3.37 2.36 -6.18
CA SER A 90 3.71 0.95 -6.29
C SER A 90 3.23 0.34 -7.62
N GLY A 91 2.11 0.82 -8.16
CA GLY A 91 1.63 0.48 -9.50
C GLY A 91 2.49 1.04 -10.64
N LEU A 92 3.33 2.03 -10.36
CA LEU A 92 4.26 2.67 -11.33
C LEU A 92 5.70 2.14 -11.22
N ALA A 93 6.04 1.42 -10.15
CA ALA A 93 7.42 1.11 -9.77
C ALA A 93 8.03 -0.09 -10.53
N THR A 94 8.35 0.10 -11.82
CA THR A 94 9.10 -0.88 -12.63
C THR A 94 10.58 -0.94 -12.27
N ASP A 95 11.18 0.20 -11.90
CA ASP A 95 12.63 0.36 -11.79
C ASP A 95 13.12 0.29 -10.33
N GLU A 96 14.38 -0.10 -10.10
CA GLU A 96 14.89 -0.29 -8.74
C GLU A 96 14.88 1.00 -7.91
N ASP A 97 15.20 2.14 -8.53
CA ASP A 97 15.13 3.45 -7.88
C ASP A 97 13.69 3.84 -7.48
N GLN A 98 12.69 3.48 -8.30
CA GLN A 98 11.28 3.72 -7.99
C GLN A 98 10.81 2.85 -6.82
N ARG A 99 11.27 1.59 -6.74
CA ARG A 99 10.98 0.70 -5.61
C ARG A 99 11.66 1.17 -4.32
N ASN A 100 12.88 1.68 -4.41
CA ASN A 100 13.57 2.34 -3.29
C ASN A 100 12.85 3.64 -2.86
N PHE A 101 12.24 4.39 -3.79
CA PHE A 101 11.39 5.54 -3.48
C PHE A 101 10.11 5.13 -2.72
N VAL A 102 9.41 4.08 -3.16
CA VAL A 102 8.24 3.53 -2.45
C VAL A 102 8.59 3.09 -1.02
N ILE A 103 9.74 2.44 -0.84
CA ILE A 103 10.26 2.09 0.50
C ILE A 103 10.49 3.35 1.35
N ASN A 104 11.06 4.42 0.78
CA ASN A 104 11.22 5.69 1.49
C ASN A 104 9.89 6.38 1.84
N LEU A 105 8.81 6.15 1.07
CA LEU A 105 7.47 6.61 1.44
C LEU A 105 6.90 5.81 2.63
N PHE A 106 7.10 4.50 2.69
CA PHE A 106 6.77 3.70 3.88
C PHE A 106 7.54 4.15 5.13
N ASP A 107 8.85 4.41 5.00
CA ASP A 107 9.68 4.91 6.10
C ASP A 107 9.19 6.29 6.60
N LYS A 108 8.69 7.17 5.72
CA LYS A 108 8.05 8.44 6.11
C LYS A 108 6.70 8.21 6.80
N ALA A 109 5.83 7.41 6.18
CA ALA A 109 4.47 7.14 6.64
C ALA A 109 4.44 6.53 8.05
N THR A 110 5.37 5.63 8.35
CA THR A 110 5.51 4.98 9.67
C THR A 110 6.12 5.89 10.75
N ASN A 111 6.79 6.99 10.37
CA ASN A 111 7.23 8.04 11.29
C ASN A 111 6.13 9.07 11.59
N ASP A 112 5.26 9.38 10.62
CA ASP A 112 4.10 10.26 10.82
C ASP A 112 3.04 9.61 11.73
N TYR A 113 2.67 8.35 11.46
CA TYR A 113 1.60 7.64 12.18
C TYR A 113 1.96 6.18 12.49
N VAL A 114 1.78 5.81 13.76
CA VAL A 114 1.86 4.41 14.23
C VAL A 114 0.56 3.68 13.86
N SER A 115 0.37 3.40 12.56
CA SER A 115 -0.80 2.71 12.02
C SER A 115 -0.46 1.25 11.65
N PRO A 116 -1.26 0.24 12.08
CA PRO A 116 -1.08 -1.15 11.68
C PRO A 116 -1.15 -1.35 10.16
N ASP A 117 -2.05 -0.63 9.49
CA ASP A 117 -2.35 -0.81 8.06
C ASP A 117 -1.16 -0.43 7.17
N ILE A 118 -0.44 0.63 7.55
CA ILE A 118 0.81 1.05 6.86
C ILE A 118 1.87 -0.05 6.95
N TRP A 119 2.04 -0.67 8.12
CA TRP A 119 3.02 -1.74 8.32
C TRP A 119 2.61 -3.05 7.63
N LEU A 120 1.32 -3.40 7.58
CA LEU A 120 0.82 -4.54 6.81
C LEU A 120 1.15 -4.38 5.32
N GLU A 121 0.85 -3.22 4.74
CA GLU A 121 1.15 -2.91 3.33
C GLU A 121 2.67 -2.84 3.07
N TYR A 122 3.47 -2.29 3.98
CA TYR A 122 4.94 -2.26 3.86
C TYR A 122 5.52 -3.67 3.77
N VAL A 123 5.05 -4.56 4.63
CA VAL A 123 5.49 -5.95 4.65
C VAL A 123 5.00 -6.71 3.42
N GLN A 124 3.75 -6.53 2.99
CA GLN A 124 3.23 -7.15 1.76
C GLN A 124 4.00 -6.69 0.51
N TYR A 125 4.28 -5.40 0.38
CA TYR A 125 5.11 -4.86 -0.70
C TYR A 125 6.53 -5.45 -0.66
N SER A 126 7.12 -5.56 0.54
CA SER A 126 8.44 -6.15 0.74
C SER A 126 8.48 -7.64 0.36
N ILE A 127 7.46 -8.42 0.73
CA ILE A 127 7.33 -9.84 0.34
C ILE A 127 7.21 -9.96 -1.19
N CYS A 128 6.40 -9.11 -1.84
CA CYS A 128 6.23 -9.12 -3.29
C CYS A 128 7.52 -8.80 -4.06
N LEU A 129 8.36 -7.91 -3.53
CA LEU A 129 9.64 -7.52 -4.13
C LEU A 129 10.75 -8.56 -3.93
N LEU A 130 10.79 -9.22 -2.78
CA LEU A 130 12.01 -9.87 -2.27
C LEU A 130 12.08 -11.37 -2.56
N GLY A 131 11.98 -11.74 -3.84
CA GLY A 131 12.20 -13.10 -4.36
C GLY A 131 13.66 -13.62 -4.29
N THR A 132 14.45 -13.22 -3.29
CA THR A 132 15.88 -13.56 -3.15
C THR A 132 16.23 -13.97 -1.72
N THR A 133 17.35 -14.67 -1.53
CA THR A 133 17.75 -15.28 -0.25
C THR A 133 18.08 -14.27 0.86
N ASP A 134 18.66 -13.11 0.53
CA ASP A 134 18.82 -12.01 1.48
C ASP A 134 17.50 -11.25 1.73
N GLY A 135 16.55 -11.35 0.79
CA GLY A 135 15.19 -10.83 0.93
C GLY A 135 14.49 -11.33 2.20
N LEU A 136 14.58 -12.62 2.49
CA LEU A 136 14.02 -13.22 3.72
C LEU A 136 14.57 -12.58 5.01
N LYS A 137 15.82 -12.10 5.02
CA LYS A 137 16.40 -11.40 6.18
C LYS A 137 15.82 -9.98 6.31
N ARG A 138 15.64 -9.28 5.19
CA ARG A 138 15.06 -7.93 5.15
C ARG A 138 13.59 -7.93 5.56
N ILE A 139 12.78 -8.86 5.05
CA ILE A 139 11.37 -9.04 5.46
C ILE A 139 11.27 -9.28 6.98
N ARG A 140 12.13 -10.14 7.54
CA ARG A 140 12.21 -10.40 8.99
C ARG A 140 12.57 -9.16 9.81
N SER A 141 13.44 -8.28 9.32
CA SER A 141 13.74 -7.00 9.99
C SER A 141 12.50 -6.11 10.06
N ILE A 142 11.82 -5.91 8.92
CA ILE A 142 10.63 -5.08 8.80
C ILE A 142 9.49 -5.62 9.69
N PHE A 143 9.34 -6.95 9.80
CA PHE A 143 8.40 -7.57 10.74
C PHE A 143 8.75 -7.30 12.23
N GLU A 144 10.03 -7.40 12.62
CA GLU A 144 10.45 -7.11 14.00
C GLU A 144 10.32 -5.61 14.33
N GLU A 145 10.53 -4.74 13.34
CA GLU A 145 10.30 -3.29 13.45
C GLU A 145 8.80 -2.98 13.58
N ALA A 146 7.94 -3.58 12.74
CA ALA A 146 6.48 -3.50 12.83
C ALA A 146 5.93 -4.00 14.18
N VAL A 147 6.46 -5.13 14.67
CA VAL A 147 6.13 -5.67 16.00
C VAL A 147 6.61 -4.73 17.12
N SER A 148 7.74 -4.06 16.96
CA SER A 148 8.26 -3.11 17.95
C SER A 148 7.48 -1.80 17.98
N ALA A 149 6.94 -1.35 16.83
CA ALA A 149 6.14 -0.13 16.71
C ALA A 149 4.66 -0.35 17.06
N VAL A 150 4.03 -1.42 16.55
CA VAL A 150 2.57 -1.63 16.58
C VAL A 150 2.17 -2.95 17.23
N GLY A 151 3.10 -3.87 17.53
CA GLY A 151 2.79 -5.17 18.15
C GLY A 151 2.26 -5.10 19.60
N LEU A 152 2.17 -3.88 20.17
CA LEU A 152 1.50 -3.58 21.44
C LEU A 152 0.10 -2.96 21.27
N ASP A 153 -0.34 -2.63 20.06
CA ASP A 153 -1.72 -2.16 19.84
C ASP A 153 -2.72 -3.31 20.06
N VAL A 154 -3.72 -3.02 20.88
CA VAL A 154 -4.70 -3.97 21.39
C VAL A 154 -5.67 -4.44 20.28
N GLN A 155 -5.88 -3.64 19.23
CA GLN A 155 -6.74 -3.97 18.09
C GLN A 155 -5.96 -4.48 16.88
N GLY A 156 -5.14 -3.64 16.24
CA GLY A 156 -4.44 -3.96 15.00
C GLY A 156 -3.12 -4.70 15.18
N GLY A 157 -2.51 -4.67 16.38
CA GLY A 157 -1.28 -5.41 16.67
C GLY A 157 -1.43 -6.92 16.43
N THR A 158 -2.62 -7.48 16.68
CA THR A 158 -2.96 -8.88 16.37
C THR A 158 -2.71 -9.25 14.91
N LEU A 159 -3.04 -8.35 13.97
CA LEU A 159 -2.87 -8.58 12.52
C LEU A 159 -1.39 -8.64 12.12
N ILE A 160 -0.55 -7.79 12.72
CA ILE A 160 0.91 -7.81 12.52
C ILE A 160 1.50 -9.13 13.03
N TRP A 161 1.08 -9.59 14.21
CA TRP A 161 1.51 -10.89 14.75
C TRP A 161 1.02 -12.07 13.91
N GLU A 162 -0.19 -12.00 13.34
CA GLU A 162 -0.73 -13.00 12.40
C GLU A 162 0.10 -13.08 11.12
N ALA A 163 0.26 -11.96 10.41
CA ALA A 163 1.05 -11.88 9.19
C ALA A 163 2.48 -12.42 9.39
N PHE A 164 3.12 -12.16 10.54
CA PHE A 164 4.46 -12.66 10.84
C PHE A 164 4.47 -14.19 11.05
N ARG A 165 3.46 -14.76 11.73
CA ARG A 165 3.33 -16.22 11.84
C ARG A 165 3.04 -16.87 10.50
N GLU A 166 2.21 -16.27 9.65
CA GLU A 166 1.89 -16.80 8.32
C GLU A 166 3.08 -16.74 7.37
N PHE A 167 3.88 -15.66 7.42
CA PHE A 167 5.15 -15.58 6.70
C PHE A 167 6.17 -16.64 7.17
N GLU A 168 6.38 -16.81 8.48
CA GLU A 168 7.29 -17.86 8.96
C GLU A 168 6.76 -19.27 8.64
N LYS A 169 5.43 -19.49 8.66
CA LYS A 169 4.80 -20.75 8.20
C LYS A 169 5.09 -21.01 6.71
N SER A 170 4.97 -20.02 5.81
CA SER A 170 5.29 -20.24 4.38
C SER A 170 6.80 -20.39 4.12
N VAL A 171 7.66 -19.79 4.94
CA VAL A 171 9.11 -20.02 4.89
C VAL A 171 9.50 -21.44 5.32
N VAL A 172 8.70 -22.14 6.14
CA VAL A 172 8.92 -23.58 6.44
C VAL A 172 8.83 -24.43 5.17
N GLU A 173 7.88 -24.15 4.26
CA GLU A 173 7.70 -24.91 3.00
C GLU A 173 8.91 -24.81 2.05
N ILE A 174 9.70 -23.74 2.19
CA ILE A 174 10.86 -23.43 1.33
C ILE A 174 12.19 -23.82 2.02
N THR A 175 12.17 -24.16 3.31
CA THR A 175 13.37 -24.42 4.11
C THR A 175 13.81 -25.89 4.05
N GLU A 176 15.13 -26.15 3.90
CA GLU A 176 15.68 -27.51 4.00
C GLU A 176 15.38 -28.18 5.35
N GLU A 177 15.09 -29.49 5.34
CA GLU A 177 14.83 -30.32 6.53
C GLU A 177 15.80 -30.08 7.70
N LYS A 178 17.08 -29.84 7.40
CA LYS A 178 18.15 -29.59 8.38
C LYS A 178 17.99 -28.29 9.19
N GLN A 179 17.26 -27.32 8.64
CA GLN A 179 16.97 -26.02 9.28
C GLN A 179 15.51 -25.90 9.74
N LEU A 180 14.67 -26.89 9.44
CA LEU A 180 13.24 -26.90 9.75
C LEU A 180 12.97 -26.73 11.26
N SER A 181 13.78 -27.40 12.09
CA SER A 181 13.74 -27.27 13.57
C SER A 181 13.96 -25.83 14.05
N ASP A 182 14.87 -25.08 13.41
CA ASP A 182 15.13 -23.68 13.78
C ASP A 182 13.96 -22.76 13.38
N GLN A 183 13.30 -23.01 12.24
CA GLN A 183 12.11 -22.23 11.85
C GLN A 183 10.92 -22.53 12.78
N TYR A 184 10.69 -23.80 13.13
CA TYR A 184 9.65 -24.16 14.11
C TYR A 184 9.93 -23.54 15.49
N ALA A 185 11.20 -23.46 15.91
CA ALA A 185 11.60 -22.74 17.11
C ALA A 185 11.32 -21.22 17.03
N ARG A 186 11.46 -20.59 15.85
CA ARG A 186 11.05 -19.19 15.62
C ARG A 186 9.53 -19.02 15.77
N ILE A 187 8.74 -19.83 15.07
CA ILE A 187 7.26 -19.75 15.12
C ILE A 187 6.76 -19.91 16.56
N PHE A 188 7.30 -20.88 17.31
CA PHE A 188 6.96 -21.08 18.73
C PHE A 188 7.43 -19.91 19.62
N THR A 189 8.50 -19.22 19.26
CA THR A 189 8.96 -18.00 19.94
C THR A 189 8.07 -16.79 19.63
N LEU A 190 7.57 -16.65 18.40
CA LEU A 190 6.59 -15.63 18.04
C LEU A 190 5.29 -15.82 18.81
N PHE A 191 4.74 -17.04 18.87
CA PHE A 191 3.59 -17.35 19.72
C PHE A 191 3.84 -16.94 21.19
N LYS A 192 4.97 -17.34 21.79
CA LYS A 192 5.30 -16.95 23.18
C LYS A 192 5.36 -15.43 23.39
N ARG A 193 5.91 -14.68 22.42
CA ARG A 193 5.94 -13.21 22.46
C ARG A 193 4.53 -12.63 22.38
N GLN A 194 3.71 -13.11 21.45
CA GLN A 194 2.31 -12.67 21.31
C GLN A 194 1.48 -12.93 22.57
N PHE A 195 1.56 -14.13 23.18
CA PHE A 195 0.88 -14.42 24.46
C PHE A 195 1.40 -13.61 25.66
N SER A 196 2.52 -12.90 25.50
CA SER A 196 3.03 -11.97 26.53
C SER A 196 2.45 -10.55 26.38
N VAL A 197 1.65 -10.28 25.35
CA VAL A 197 0.99 -8.99 25.09
C VAL A 197 -0.53 -9.14 25.25
N PRO A 198 -1.24 -8.24 25.97
CA PRO A 198 -2.69 -8.34 26.19
C PRO A 198 -3.49 -7.89 24.95
N LEU A 199 -3.52 -8.74 23.93
CA LEU A 199 -4.23 -8.53 22.66
C LEU A 199 -5.66 -9.09 22.65
N ILE A 200 -6.54 -8.52 21.82
CA ILE A 200 -7.89 -9.06 21.58
C ILE A 200 -7.80 -10.40 20.82
N HIS A 201 -8.74 -11.31 21.09
CA HIS A 201 -8.85 -12.66 20.52
C HIS A 201 -7.72 -13.65 20.90
N MET A 202 -7.00 -13.39 22.00
CA MET A 202 -5.98 -14.31 22.54
C MET A 202 -6.49 -15.76 22.75
N GLU A 203 -7.77 -15.93 23.12
CA GLU A 203 -8.39 -17.26 23.28
C GLU A 203 -8.34 -18.07 21.99
N ASN A 204 -8.84 -17.51 20.88
CA ASN A 204 -8.81 -18.14 19.56
C ASN A 204 -7.37 -18.51 19.12
N LYS A 205 -6.38 -17.69 19.51
CA LYS A 205 -4.96 -17.95 19.20
C LYS A 205 -4.35 -19.03 20.07
N PHE A 206 -4.82 -19.18 21.30
CA PHE A 206 -4.43 -20.28 22.16
C PHE A 206 -4.98 -21.63 21.63
N ASP A 207 -6.12 -21.63 20.94
CA ASP A 207 -6.60 -22.79 20.20
C ASP A 207 -5.80 -23.04 18.89
N GLU A 208 -5.49 -22.01 18.09
CA GLU A 208 -4.57 -22.12 16.94
C GLU A 208 -3.23 -22.76 17.34
N LEU A 209 -2.69 -22.38 18.51
CA LEU A 209 -1.47 -22.98 19.06
C LEU A 209 -1.65 -24.47 19.44
N LYS A 210 -2.80 -24.86 20.02
CA LYS A 210 -3.04 -26.27 20.41
C LYS A 210 -3.09 -27.18 19.19
N GLU A 211 -3.80 -26.75 18.15
CA GLU A 211 -3.93 -27.49 16.88
C GLU A 211 -2.56 -27.66 16.24
N TRP A 212 -1.82 -26.57 16.04
CA TRP A 212 -0.46 -26.58 15.50
C TRP A 212 0.52 -27.42 16.33
N VAL A 213 0.43 -27.39 17.67
CA VAL A 213 1.24 -28.23 18.58
C VAL A 213 0.80 -29.71 18.56
N SER A 214 -0.39 -30.05 18.07
CA SER A 214 -0.78 -31.43 17.78
C SER A 214 -0.15 -31.90 16.48
N GLU A 215 -0.36 -31.16 15.38
CA GLU A 215 0.22 -31.44 14.06
C GLU A 215 1.74 -31.60 14.13
N MET A 216 2.41 -30.70 14.87
CA MET A 216 3.85 -30.77 15.14
C MET A 216 4.31 -32.07 15.80
N LYS A 217 3.50 -32.70 16.66
CA LYS A 217 3.83 -33.99 17.28
C LYS A 217 3.66 -35.13 16.31
N ASP A 218 2.58 -35.11 15.52
CA ASP A 218 2.30 -36.14 14.53
C ASP A 218 3.36 -36.13 13.41
N ILE A 219 3.95 -34.97 13.10
CA ILE A 219 5.11 -34.82 12.19
C ILE A 219 6.42 -35.35 12.80
N VAL A 220 6.62 -35.24 14.12
CA VAL A 220 7.89 -35.61 14.81
C VAL A 220 7.90 -37.05 15.34
N ILE A 221 6.79 -37.78 15.20
CA ILE A 221 6.62 -39.17 15.70
C ILE A 221 6.57 -40.21 14.54
N ASN A 222 6.55 -39.76 13.28
CA ASN A 222 6.68 -40.60 12.08
C ASN A 222 8.10 -40.58 11.50
#